data_AF-F2UWB2-F1
#
_entry.id   AF-F2UWB2-F1
#
_cell.length_a   1.000
_cell.length_b   1.000
_cell.length_c   1.000
_cell.angle_alpha   90.00
_cell.angle_beta   90.00
_cell.angle_gamma   90.00
#
_symmetry.space_group_name_H-M   'P 1'
#
loop_
_entity.id
_entity.type
_entity.pdbx_description
1 polymer ?
#
loop_
_entity_poly.entity_id
_entity_poly.type
_entity_poly.pdbx_seq_one_letter_code
_entity_poly.pdbx_strand_id
1 'polypeptide(L)'
;MSTWLGYGDKCPPPAAASTGLRLHGASSLRCTRGVLRRAWSQAGAKEAGMAEHGRRDVVGMGLAGGTALALGGCAPAQAGRSRSSATPTSDGRFASFAEYVPVTLEIRTDLGRLDRRMPGVTISSAHWVMQYWQEKREVLPPQDRPLWVHGVMTLDPASSRALVEASSGKADPLPGIYPDLRQYVPEGKVFTTVPKEKADAILDIEHMMQDDPSRFESPSFDTEHVAICADVNLLILIAREWHT
;
A
#
# COMPACT_ATOMS: atom_id res chain seq x y z
N MET A 1 -79.27 -7.95 -8.07
CA MET A 1 -78.37 -8.08 -9.24
C MET A 1 -77.06 -8.69 -8.75
N SER A 2 -76.54 -9.62 -9.52
CA SER A 2 -75.95 -10.89 -9.05
C SER A 2 -74.43 -10.87 -8.78
N THR A 3 -74.03 -11.70 -7.82
CA THR A 3 -72.73 -12.36 -7.64
C THR A 3 -72.34 -13.28 -8.80
N TRP A 4 -71.06 -13.30 -9.20
CA TRP A 4 -70.36 -14.42 -9.87
C TRP A 4 -68.85 -14.34 -9.49
N LEU A 5 -68.28 -15.31 -8.75
CA LEU A 5 -67.80 -16.67 -9.10
C LEU A 5 -66.45 -16.70 -9.81
N GLY A 6 -65.48 -17.34 -9.14
CA GLY A 6 -64.19 -17.71 -9.71
C GLY A 6 -64.29 -18.94 -10.63
N TYR A 7 -63.22 -19.17 -11.38
CA TYR A 7 -62.94 -20.42 -12.07
C TYR A 7 -61.42 -20.54 -12.23
N GLY A 8 -60.85 -21.60 -11.70
CA GLY A 8 -59.49 -22.03 -12.05
C GLY A 8 -59.54 -22.84 -13.33
N ASP A 9 -58.41 -22.94 -14.04
CA ASP A 9 -58.14 -24.14 -14.80
C ASP A 9 -56.64 -24.32 -15.06
N LYS A 10 -56.24 -25.59 -14.94
CA LYS A 10 -54.89 -26.11 -15.15
C LYS A 10 -54.60 -26.20 -16.66
N CYS A 11 -53.34 -26.01 -17.03
CA CYS A 11 -52.77 -26.51 -18.28
C CYS A 11 -51.27 -26.86 -18.10
N PRO A 12 -50.69 -27.74 -18.93
CA PRO A 12 -50.00 -28.95 -18.50
C PRO A 12 -48.47 -28.94 -18.82
N PRO A 13 -47.70 -30.04 -18.62
CA PRO A 13 -46.23 -30.00 -18.47
C PRO A 13 -45.47 -30.09 -19.81
N PRO A 14 -44.20 -29.66 -19.88
CA PRO A 14 -43.34 -29.99 -21.01
C PRO A 14 -42.68 -31.37 -20.85
N ALA A 15 -42.63 -32.04 -22.01
CA ALA A 15 -42.19 -33.40 -22.25
C ALA A 15 -40.71 -33.66 -21.93
N ALA A 16 -40.45 -34.92 -21.56
CA ALA A 16 -39.14 -35.52 -21.58
C ALA A 16 -38.67 -35.78 -23.02
N ALA A 17 -37.43 -35.44 -23.34
CA ALA A 17 -36.68 -35.99 -24.44
C ALA A 17 -35.34 -36.49 -23.91
N SER A 18 -35.16 -37.80 -23.99
CA SER A 18 -33.96 -38.54 -23.59
C SER A 18 -33.32 -39.16 -24.83
N THR A 19 -32.12 -38.70 -25.20
CA THR A 19 -31.11 -39.40 -25.99
C THR A 19 -29.80 -38.63 -25.73
N GLY A 20 -28.69 -39.15 -25.19
CA GLY A 20 -28.18 -40.50 -25.17
C GLY A 20 -27.12 -40.68 -26.25
N LEU A 21 -25.87 -40.22 -26.05
CA LEU A 21 -24.67 -40.97 -26.46
C LEU A 21 -23.37 -40.38 -25.87
N ARG A 22 -22.39 -41.28 -25.78
CA ARG A 22 -21.24 -41.33 -24.89
C ARG A 22 -19.93 -40.90 -25.56
N LEU A 23 -18.98 -40.50 -24.69
CA LEU A 23 -17.54 -40.76 -24.68
C LEU A 23 -16.69 -40.32 -25.88
N HIS A 24 -15.72 -39.42 -25.62
CA HIS A 24 -14.29 -39.75 -25.51
C HIS A 24 -13.47 -38.47 -25.33
N GLY A 25 -12.44 -38.51 -24.47
CA GLY A 25 -11.34 -37.53 -24.54
C GLY A 25 -10.90 -36.91 -23.22
N ALA A 26 -10.56 -37.72 -22.23
CA ALA A 26 -9.68 -37.28 -21.15
C ALA A 26 -8.29 -37.01 -21.73
N SER A 27 -7.77 -35.79 -21.56
CA SER A 27 -6.35 -35.52 -21.75
C SER A 27 -5.79 -34.82 -20.51
N SER A 28 -5.26 -35.68 -19.65
CA SER A 28 -4.45 -35.38 -18.48
C SER A 28 -3.14 -34.70 -18.93
N LEU A 29 -2.95 -33.43 -18.57
CA LEU A 29 -1.63 -32.81 -18.62
C LEU A 29 -0.95 -32.94 -17.26
N ARG A 30 0.13 -33.70 -17.33
CA ARG A 30 0.98 -34.19 -16.26
C ARG A 30 1.64 -33.04 -15.51
N CYS A 31 1.48 -33.08 -14.20
CA CYS A 31 2.36 -32.50 -13.21
C CYS A 31 3.78 -33.05 -13.43
N THR A 32 4.73 -32.21 -13.83
CA THR A 32 6.16 -32.55 -13.81
C THR A 32 6.82 -31.82 -12.64
N ARG A 33 7.14 -32.61 -11.63
CA ARG A 33 8.07 -32.28 -10.54
C ARG A 33 9.46 -32.08 -11.14
N GLY A 34 9.87 -30.83 -11.32
CA GLY A 34 11.25 -30.45 -11.61
C GLY A 34 12.00 -30.11 -10.33
N VAL A 35 12.76 -31.08 -9.83
CA VAL A 35 13.76 -30.90 -8.76
C VAL A 35 14.89 -30.02 -9.30
N LEU A 36 15.13 -28.86 -8.69
CA LEU A 36 16.45 -28.21 -8.74
C LEU A 36 16.92 -27.90 -7.32
N ARG A 37 17.62 -28.88 -6.74
CA ARG A 37 18.67 -28.64 -5.75
C ARG A 37 20.00 -28.49 -6.51
N ARG A 38 20.68 -27.36 -6.34
CA ARG A 38 22.14 -27.22 -6.36
C ARG A 38 22.43 -25.80 -5.86
N ALA A 39 22.79 -25.63 -4.59
CA ALA A 39 24.15 -25.77 -4.08
C ALA A 39 25.08 -24.68 -4.60
N TRP A 40 25.12 -23.53 -3.93
CA TRP A 40 26.28 -22.64 -3.89
C TRP A 40 26.65 -22.43 -2.43
N SER A 41 27.80 -23.00 -2.06
CA SER A 41 28.50 -22.84 -0.79
C SER A 41 29.96 -22.56 -1.13
N GLN A 42 30.60 -21.74 -0.29
CA GLN A 42 32.03 -21.48 -0.18
C GLN A 42 32.66 -20.48 -1.16
N ALA A 43 32.85 -19.25 -0.68
CA ALA A 43 34.11 -18.48 -0.72
C ALA A 43 33.85 -17.12 -0.03
N GLY A 44 34.61 -16.63 0.92
CA GLY A 44 35.75 -17.15 1.65
C GLY A 44 35.92 -16.26 2.89
N ALA A 45 36.29 -16.89 4.00
CA ALA A 45 36.86 -16.18 5.12
C ALA A 45 38.23 -15.64 4.68
N LYS A 46 38.45 -14.33 4.80
CA LYS A 46 39.79 -13.76 4.81
C LYS A 46 39.91 -12.73 5.93
N GLU A 47 40.73 -13.13 6.89
CA GLU A 47 41.66 -12.32 7.67
C GLU A 47 41.10 -11.22 8.57
N ALA A 48 40.98 -11.62 9.84
CA ALA A 48 41.33 -10.77 10.96
C ALA A 48 42.83 -10.39 10.86
N GLY A 49 43.10 -9.14 10.51
CA GLY A 49 44.41 -8.51 10.59
C GLY A 49 44.42 -7.51 11.73
N MET A 50 45.00 -7.92 12.86
CA MET A 50 45.24 -7.12 14.04
C MET A 50 46.18 -5.94 13.71
N ALA A 51 45.72 -4.70 13.93
CA ALA A 51 46.57 -3.52 13.95
C ALA A 51 46.43 -2.85 15.32
N GLU A 52 47.22 -3.36 16.25
CA GLU A 52 47.57 -2.71 17.51
C GLU A 52 48.38 -1.45 17.18
N HIS A 53 47.90 -0.27 17.54
CA HIS A 53 48.75 0.92 17.62
C HIS A 53 48.27 1.86 18.73
N GLY A 54 49.16 2.07 19.69
CA GLY A 54 49.50 3.42 20.14
C GLY A 54 48.72 3.97 21.33
N ARG A 55 49.17 3.59 22.54
CA ARG A 55 49.01 4.42 23.75
C ARG A 55 49.57 5.82 23.49
N ARG A 56 48.79 6.86 23.79
CA ARG A 56 49.29 8.13 24.34
C ARG A 56 48.23 8.75 25.26
N ASP A 57 48.52 8.69 26.55
CA ASP A 57 47.95 9.53 27.61
C ASP A 57 48.16 11.01 27.30
N VAL A 58 47.14 11.83 27.53
CA VAL A 58 47.29 13.24 27.91
C VAL A 58 46.29 13.56 29.02
N VAL A 59 46.87 13.92 30.16
CA VAL A 59 46.29 14.36 31.42
C VAL A 59 46.04 15.87 31.40
N GLY A 60 45.02 16.31 32.13
CA GLY A 60 44.88 17.68 32.65
C GLY A 60 44.14 18.63 31.71
N MET A 61 43.37 19.62 32.17
CA MET A 61 43.31 20.28 33.46
C MET A 61 41.99 21.08 33.46
N GLY A 62 41.22 21.06 34.53
CA GLY A 62 40.07 21.96 34.69
C GLY A 62 40.51 23.39 34.99
N LEU A 63 39.61 24.36 34.80
CA LEU A 63 39.44 25.48 35.73
C LEU A 63 38.13 26.23 35.48
N ALA A 64 37.54 26.65 36.60
CA ALA A 64 36.31 27.39 36.75
C ALA A 64 36.41 28.85 36.29
N GLY A 65 35.26 29.46 36.01
CA GLY A 65 35.13 30.91 35.85
C GLY A 65 33.67 31.31 35.66
N GLY A 66 33.01 31.74 36.73
CA GLY A 66 31.64 32.23 36.70
C GLY A 66 31.53 33.67 36.21
N THR A 67 30.39 34.01 35.63
CA THR A 67 29.85 35.37 35.64
C THR A 67 28.33 35.31 35.63
N ALA A 68 27.72 35.84 36.68
CA ALA A 68 26.29 36.11 36.76
C ALA A 68 26.02 37.52 36.22
N LEU A 69 25.05 37.67 35.32
CA LEU A 69 24.40 38.94 35.01
C LEU A 69 22.89 38.70 34.90
N ALA A 70 22.14 39.49 35.65
CA ALA A 70 20.70 39.38 35.84
C ALA A 70 19.94 40.36 34.93
N LEU A 71 18.67 39.99 34.68
CA LEU A 71 17.52 40.81 34.27
C LEU A 71 17.49 41.41 32.85
N GLY A 72 16.77 40.71 31.98
CA GLY A 72 16.07 41.27 30.82
C GLY A 72 14.85 40.41 30.51
N GLY A 73 13.66 40.88 30.88
CA GLY A 73 12.42 40.15 30.64
C GLY A 73 12.15 39.97 29.15
N CYS A 74 12.02 38.71 28.71
CA CYS A 74 11.41 38.39 27.44
C CYS A 74 10.01 37.87 27.72
N ALA A 75 9.00 38.68 27.39
CA ALA A 75 7.63 38.21 27.26
C ALA A 75 7.62 36.95 26.38
N PRO A 76 6.82 35.91 26.69
CA PRO A 76 6.61 34.88 25.70
C PRO A 76 5.75 35.53 24.63
N ALA A 77 6.38 35.94 23.52
CA ALA A 77 5.69 36.03 22.26
C ALA A 77 5.12 34.64 22.02
N GLN A 78 3.84 34.47 22.33
CA GLN A 78 3.01 33.37 21.91
C GLN A 78 2.81 33.50 20.40
N ALA A 79 3.92 33.41 19.65
CA ALA A 79 3.93 33.11 18.25
C ALA A 79 3.36 31.70 18.16
N GLY A 80 2.18 31.60 17.55
CA GLY A 80 1.51 30.34 17.24
C GLY A 80 2.50 29.40 16.60
N ARG A 81 3.06 28.52 17.42
CA ARG A 81 3.84 27.39 16.97
C ARG A 81 2.80 26.40 16.47
N SER A 82 2.42 26.52 15.20
CA SER A 82 2.01 25.34 14.43
C SER A 82 3.20 24.40 14.40
N ARG A 83 3.35 23.68 15.51
CA ARG A 83 4.26 22.56 15.64
C ARG A 83 3.53 21.39 14.99
N SER A 84 3.46 21.40 13.66
CA SER A 84 3.20 20.19 12.89
C SER A 84 4.49 19.35 12.91
N SER A 85 4.91 18.96 14.11
CA SER A 85 5.80 17.81 14.28
C SER A 85 4.86 16.63 14.42
N ALA A 86 4.52 16.01 13.29
CA ALA A 86 3.99 14.66 13.28
C ALA A 86 5.07 13.77 13.91
N THR A 87 5.05 13.69 15.25
CA THR A 87 5.75 12.64 15.98
C THR A 87 5.24 11.34 15.37
N PRO A 88 6.08 10.39 14.94
CA PRO A 88 5.61 9.11 14.42
C PRO A 88 4.77 8.47 15.53
N THR A 89 3.45 8.63 15.45
CA THR A 89 2.55 7.97 16.38
C THR A 89 2.64 6.51 16.00
N SER A 90 3.31 5.73 16.86
CA SER A 90 3.41 4.29 16.69
C SER A 90 2.04 3.69 17.00
N ASP A 91 1.12 3.82 16.06
CA ASP A 91 -0.10 3.02 16.02
C ASP A 91 0.33 1.57 15.77
N GLY A 92 0.34 0.76 16.84
CA GLY A 92 0.83 -0.62 16.83
C GLY A 92 0.06 -1.57 15.90
N ARG A 93 -1.02 -1.09 15.27
CA ARG A 93 -1.74 -1.82 14.22
C ARG A 93 -0.99 -1.82 12.89
N PHE A 94 -0.09 -0.86 12.68
CA PHE A 94 0.64 -0.67 11.42
C PHE A 94 2.10 -1.04 11.56
N ALA A 95 2.68 -1.56 10.48
CA ALA A 95 4.12 -1.66 10.35
C ALA A 95 4.77 -0.26 10.43
N SER A 96 6.07 -0.25 10.71
CA SER A 96 6.84 0.99 10.74
C SER A 96 6.78 1.70 9.38
N PHE A 97 6.55 3.01 9.41
CA PHE A 97 6.67 3.84 8.22
C PHE A 97 8.17 4.03 7.91
N ALA A 98 8.58 3.62 6.71
CA ALA A 98 10.00 3.56 6.32
C ALA A 98 10.46 4.77 5.50
N GLU A 99 9.54 5.51 4.89
CA GLU A 99 9.88 6.58 3.94
C GLU A 99 10.34 7.86 4.63
N TYR A 100 11.29 8.56 3.98
CA TYR A 100 11.75 9.85 4.45
C TYR A 100 10.88 10.98 3.90
N VAL A 101 10.21 11.68 4.82
CA VAL A 101 9.31 12.80 4.52
C VAL A 101 9.84 14.06 5.21
N PRO A 102 10.57 14.95 4.50
CA PRO A 102 11.16 16.15 5.10
C PRO A 102 10.13 17.23 5.46
N VAL A 103 8.97 17.21 4.81
CA VAL A 103 7.87 18.17 4.99
C VAL A 103 6.56 17.40 5.07
N THR A 104 5.69 17.77 6.01
CA THR A 104 4.34 17.20 6.12
C THR A 104 3.62 17.25 4.77
N LEU A 105 3.12 16.10 4.33
CA LEU A 105 2.42 15.98 3.05
C LEU A 105 0.97 16.41 3.19
N GLU A 106 0.46 17.09 2.15
CA GLU A 106 -0.96 17.39 2.05
C GLU A 106 -1.73 16.12 1.71
N ILE A 107 -2.73 15.81 2.53
CA ILE A 107 -3.66 14.70 2.29
C ILE A 107 -4.65 15.13 1.22
N ARG A 108 -4.62 14.44 0.08
CA ARG A 108 -5.49 14.65 -1.06
C ARG A 108 -6.74 13.79 -0.94
N THR A 109 -7.83 14.29 -1.52
CA THR A 109 -9.10 13.57 -1.63
C THR A 109 -9.65 13.53 -3.06
N ASP A 110 -8.87 14.04 -4.04
CA ASP A 110 -9.27 13.97 -5.44
C ASP A 110 -9.20 12.54 -5.96
N LEU A 111 -10.25 12.12 -6.68
CA LEU A 111 -10.38 10.75 -7.20
C LEU A 111 -9.79 10.60 -8.60
N GLY A 112 -9.93 11.62 -9.46
CA GLY A 112 -9.57 11.50 -10.87
C GLY A 112 -8.12 11.08 -11.14
N ARG A 113 -7.16 11.39 -10.25
CA ARG A 113 -5.79 10.87 -10.37
C ARG A 113 -5.67 9.40 -9.99
N LEU A 114 -6.44 8.93 -9.02
CA LEU A 114 -6.47 7.53 -8.61
C LEU A 114 -7.28 6.68 -9.58
N ASP A 115 -8.44 7.15 -10.04
CA ASP A 115 -9.27 6.45 -11.02
C ASP A 115 -8.50 6.17 -12.31
N ARG A 116 -7.69 7.14 -12.78
CA ARG A 116 -6.81 6.92 -13.92
C ARG A 116 -5.68 5.94 -13.63
N ARG A 117 -5.22 5.80 -12.39
CA ARG A 117 -4.14 4.86 -12.03
C ARG A 117 -4.64 3.43 -11.85
N MET A 118 -5.91 3.26 -11.50
CA MET A 118 -6.51 1.97 -11.16
C MET A 118 -7.89 1.83 -11.83
N PRO A 119 -7.94 1.79 -13.17
CA PRO A 119 -9.21 1.78 -13.91
C PRO A 119 -10.05 0.52 -13.67
N GLY A 120 -9.46 -0.55 -13.12
CA GLY A 120 -10.14 -1.81 -12.83
C GLY A 120 -11.08 -1.77 -11.63
N VAL A 121 -11.08 -0.67 -10.87
CA VAL A 121 -11.92 -0.51 -9.68
C VAL A 121 -12.61 0.86 -9.64
N THR A 122 -13.77 0.90 -9.00
CA THR A 122 -14.48 2.17 -8.75
C THR A 122 -14.15 2.67 -7.35
N ILE A 123 -13.57 3.87 -7.27
CA ILE A 123 -13.25 4.54 -6.00
C ILE A 123 -14.39 5.50 -5.65
N SER A 124 -14.98 5.32 -4.46
CA SER A 124 -16.07 6.20 -3.98
C SER A 124 -15.57 7.36 -3.13
N SER A 125 -14.49 7.16 -2.38
CA SER A 125 -13.78 8.20 -1.62
C SER A 125 -12.34 7.80 -1.38
N ALA A 126 -11.44 8.77 -1.19
CA ALA A 126 -10.03 8.49 -0.93
C ALA A 126 -9.39 9.55 -0.05
N HIS A 127 -8.40 9.11 0.73
CA HIS A 127 -7.42 9.93 1.43
C HIS A 127 -6.05 9.41 1.03
N TRP A 128 -5.26 10.21 0.33
CA TRP A 128 -3.99 9.76 -0.20
C TRP A 128 -2.92 10.85 -0.20
N VAL A 129 -1.67 10.42 -0.18
CA VAL A 129 -0.50 11.28 -0.31
C VAL A 129 0.40 10.71 -1.39
N MET A 130 1.20 11.58 -2.00
CA MET A 130 2.16 11.18 -3.02
C MET A 130 3.39 12.08 -2.93
N GLN A 131 4.56 11.48 -3.05
CA GLN A 131 5.82 12.19 -3.05
C GLN A 131 6.82 11.46 -3.92
N TYR A 132 7.71 12.21 -4.55
CA TYR A 132 8.98 11.70 -5.05
C TYR A 132 9.76 11.04 -3.91
N TRP A 133 10.20 9.80 -4.11
CA TRP A 133 11.00 9.05 -3.14
C TRP A 133 12.32 9.76 -2.80
N GLN A 134 12.65 9.94 -1.53
CA GLN A 134 13.85 10.72 -1.15
C GLN A 134 14.66 10.00 -0.09
N GLU A 135 15.98 10.23 -0.10
CA GLU A 135 16.84 9.82 1.00
C GLU A 135 17.16 11.01 1.92
N LYS A 136 17.38 10.73 3.22
CA LYS A 136 17.66 11.76 4.23
C LYS A 136 18.94 12.56 3.96
N ARG A 137 19.91 11.98 3.26
CA ARG A 137 21.25 12.56 3.04
C ARG A 137 21.65 12.44 1.58
N GLU A 138 20.80 12.96 0.72
CA GLU A 138 21.01 12.95 -0.71
C GLU A 138 21.69 14.23 -1.18
N VAL A 139 22.75 14.10 -1.96
CA VAL A 139 23.50 15.25 -2.49
C VAL A 139 22.81 15.83 -3.72
N LEU A 140 22.29 14.98 -4.60
CA LEU A 140 21.50 15.33 -5.77
C LEU A 140 20.45 14.24 -6.02
N PRO A 141 19.21 14.61 -6.40
CA PRO A 141 18.17 13.64 -6.74
C PRO A 141 18.53 12.85 -8.01
N PRO A 142 18.25 11.53 -8.09
CA PRO A 142 18.31 10.79 -9.35
C PRO A 142 17.30 11.37 -10.33
N GLN A 143 17.63 11.33 -11.62
CA GLN A 143 16.79 11.86 -12.70
C GLN A 143 15.43 11.12 -12.72
N ASP A 144 15.44 9.79 -12.70
CA ASP A 144 14.25 8.95 -12.85
C ASP A 144 13.73 8.46 -11.50
N ARG A 145 13.56 9.42 -10.59
CA ARG A 145 13.11 9.13 -9.23
C ARG A 145 11.67 8.62 -9.23
N PRO A 146 11.38 7.47 -8.62
CA PRO A 146 10.02 7.01 -8.48
C PRO A 146 9.22 7.94 -7.57
N LEU A 147 7.94 8.11 -7.86
CA LEU A 147 7.00 8.56 -6.86
C LEU A 147 6.51 7.35 -6.08
N TRP A 148 6.21 7.56 -4.81
CA TRP A 148 5.40 6.64 -4.04
C TRP A 148 4.03 7.26 -3.79
N VAL A 149 3.03 6.40 -3.66
CA VAL A 149 1.65 6.75 -3.33
C VAL A 149 1.24 5.91 -2.12
N HIS A 150 0.76 6.56 -1.07
CA HIS A 150 0.07 5.89 0.02
C HIS A 150 -1.38 6.33 0.03
N GLY A 151 -2.30 5.39 0.16
CA GLY A 151 -3.73 5.66 0.09
C GLY A 151 -4.54 4.82 1.07
N VAL A 152 -5.62 5.43 1.56
CA VAL A 152 -6.74 4.78 2.23
C VAL A 152 -7.99 5.19 1.45
N MET A 153 -8.68 4.24 0.83
CA MET A 153 -9.78 4.54 -0.08
C MET A 153 -10.94 3.57 0.09
N THR A 154 -12.15 4.09 -0.10
CA THR A 154 -13.37 3.30 -0.08
C THR A 154 -13.74 2.93 -1.50
N LEU A 155 -13.86 1.63 -1.76
CA LEU A 155 -14.24 1.10 -3.05
C LEU A 155 -15.74 0.84 -3.12
N ASP A 156 -16.27 0.71 -4.32
CA ASP A 156 -17.59 0.10 -4.47
C ASP A 156 -17.58 -1.38 -4.01
N PRO A 157 -18.75 -1.95 -3.67
CA PRO A 157 -18.81 -3.33 -3.17
C PRO A 157 -18.33 -4.37 -4.18
N ALA A 158 -18.49 -4.11 -5.49
CA ALA A 158 -18.09 -5.03 -6.55
C ALA A 158 -16.55 -5.15 -6.63
N SER A 159 -15.86 -4.01 -6.64
CA SER A 159 -14.40 -3.89 -6.63
C SER A 159 -13.81 -4.45 -5.35
N SER A 160 -14.42 -4.12 -4.19
CA SER A 160 -13.96 -4.66 -2.91
C SER A 160 -14.07 -6.18 -2.87
N ARG A 161 -15.17 -6.75 -3.37
CA ARG A 161 -15.37 -8.20 -3.41
C ARG A 161 -14.29 -8.91 -4.23
N ALA A 162 -13.92 -8.38 -5.40
CA ALA A 162 -12.86 -8.96 -6.22
C ALA A 162 -11.52 -9.04 -5.45
N LEU A 163 -11.15 -7.97 -4.74
CA LEU A 163 -9.94 -7.93 -3.91
C LEU A 163 -10.00 -8.88 -2.72
N VAL A 164 -11.17 -8.99 -2.06
CA VAL A 164 -11.38 -9.91 -0.94
C VAL A 164 -11.26 -11.37 -1.39
N GLU A 165 -11.86 -11.74 -2.52
CA GLU A 165 -11.77 -13.08 -3.10
C GLU A 165 -10.32 -13.44 -3.51
N ALA A 166 -9.53 -12.44 -3.90
CA ALA A 166 -8.13 -12.61 -4.24
C ALA A 166 -7.19 -12.68 -3.02
N SER A 167 -7.64 -12.24 -1.84
CA SER A 167 -6.83 -12.13 -0.63
C SER A 167 -6.26 -13.47 -0.14
N SER A 168 -5.17 -13.42 0.61
CA SER A 168 -4.37 -14.60 1.00
C SER A 168 -4.28 -14.85 2.51
N GLY A 169 -4.72 -13.90 3.33
CA GLY A 169 -4.66 -14.01 4.79
C GLY A 169 -4.89 -12.68 5.48
N LYS A 170 -4.88 -12.69 6.82
CA LYS A 170 -5.01 -11.47 7.65
C LYS A 170 -3.80 -10.55 7.43
N ALA A 171 -4.07 -9.25 7.25
CA ALA A 171 -3.05 -8.21 7.25
C ALA A 171 -2.76 -7.79 8.70
N ASP A 172 -1.76 -8.42 9.31
CA ASP A 172 -1.33 -8.15 10.70
C ASP A 172 0.19 -8.27 10.81
N PRO A 173 0.94 -7.14 10.93
CA PRO A 173 0.43 -5.77 11.00
C PRO A 173 -0.09 -5.24 9.64
N LEU A 174 -0.86 -4.15 9.68
CA LEU A 174 -1.27 -3.40 8.49
C LEU A 174 -0.06 -2.77 7.78
N PRO A 175 -0.15 -2.49 6.46
CA PRO A 175 0.95 -1.86 5.71
C PRO A 175 1.40 -0.54 6.34
N GLY A 176 2.71 -0.29 6.41
CA GLY A 176 3.28 0.89 7.07
C GLY A 176 3.02 2.19 6.32
N ILE A 177 1.80 2.72 6.40
CA ILE A 177 1.39 3.92 5.66
C ILE A 177 1.82 5.23 6.35
N TYR A 178 1.79 6.32 5.56
CA TYR A 178 2.02 7.69 6.04
C TYR A 178 1.18 7.94 7.31
N PRO A 179 1.79 8.38 8.44
CA PRO A 179 1.14 8.38 9.75
C PRO A 179 -0.21 9.10 9.79
N ASP A 180 -0.34 10.24 9.10
CA ASP A 180 -1.57 11.01 9.12
C ASP A 180 -2.72 10.34 8.35
N LEU A 181 -2.45 9.33 7.51
CA LEU A 181 -3.50 8.54 6.86
C LEU A 181 -4.14 7.52 7.80
N ARG A 182 -3.47 7.14 8.90
CA ARG A 182 -3.92 6.08 9.81
C ARG A 182 -5.23 6.43 10.51
N GLN A 183 -5.54 7.73 10.66
CA GLN A 183 -6.80 8.21 11.22
C GLN A 183 -8.03 7.84 10.37
N TYR A 184 -7.85 7.58 9.08
CA TYR A 184 -8.93 7.16 8.17
C TYR A 184 -9.16 5.65 8.16
N VAL A 185 -8.34 4.89 8.89
CA VAL A 185 -8.49 3.44 9.00
C VAL A 185 -9.25 3.11 10.28
N PRO A 186 -10.49 2.59 10.17
CA PRO A 186 -11.34 2.32 11.31
C PRO A 186 -10.71 1.31 12.27
N GLU A 187 -10.91 1.56 13.57
CA GLU A 187 -10.48 0.64 14.63
C GLU A 187 -11.39 -0.60 14.70
N GLY A 188 -10.83 -1.71 15.18
CA GLY A 188 -11.57 -2.97 15.35
C GLY A 188 -11.97 -3.69 14.06
N LYS A 189 -11.52 -3.22 12.89
CA LYS A 189 -11.76 -3.86 11.59
C LYS A 189 -10.65 -4.82 11.20
N VAL A 190 -11.04 -5.89 10.53
CA VAL A 190 -10.11 -6.91 10.03
C VAL A 190 -9.80 -6.65 8.57
N PHE A 191 -8.53 -6.52 8.27
CA PHE A 191 -8.03 -6.39 6.91
C PHE A 191 -7.37 -7.70 6.47
N THR A 192 -7.40 -7.94 5.18
CA THR A 192 -6.76 -9.09 4.53
C THR A 192 -5.77 -8.61 3.47
N THR A 193 -4.63 -9.27 3.38
CA THR A 193 -3.57 -8.92 2.41
C THR A 193 -3.92 -9.51 1.05
N VAL A 194 -3.88 -8.66 0.02
CA VAL A 194 -3.99 -9.07 -1.37
C VAL A 194 -2.59 -9.25 -1.94
N PRO A 195 -2.25 -10.42 -2.51
CA PRO A 195 -0.98 -10.60 -3.21
C PRO A 195 -0.83 -9.58 -4.34
N LYS A 196 0.35 -8.99 -4.46
CA LYS A 196 0.69 -7.95 -5.44
C LYS A 196 0.19 -8.26 -6.84
N GLU A 197 0.53 -9.43 -7.37
CA GLU A 197 0.21 -9.81 -8.75
C GLU A 197 -1.30 -9.87 -9.00
N LYS A 198 -2.08 -10.24 -7.98
CA LYS A 198 -3.54 -10.22 -8.06
C LYS A 198 -4.10 -8.82 -7.91
N ALA A 199 -3.51 -8.01 -7.03
CA ALA A 199 -3.91 -6.62 -6.86
C ALA A 199 -3.67 -5.84 -8.15
N ASP A 200 -2.49 -5.96 -8.77
CA ASP A 200 -2.17 -5.27 -10.03
C ASP A 200 -3.15 -5.63 -11.14
N ALA A 201 -3.51 -6.91 -11.24
CA ALA A 201 -4.49 -7.39 -12.21
C ALA A 201 -5.92 -6.86 -11.94
N ILE A 202 -6.35 -6.80 -10.67
CA ILE A 202 -7.71 -6.33 -10.32
C ILE A 202 -7.82 -4.82 -10.42
N LEU A 203 -6.78 -4.09 -10.04
CA LEU A 203 -6.71 -2.64 -10.16
C LEU A 203 -6.50 -2.20 -11.61
N ASP A 204 -6.18 -3.15 -12.49
CA ASP A 204 -5.95 -2.94 -13.92
C ASP A 204 -4.85 -1.92 -14.21
N ILE A 205 -3.72 -2.10 -13.53
CA ILE A 205 -2.59 -1.17 -13.60
C ILE A 205 -1.93 -1.19 -14.98
N GLU A 206 -2.08 -2.27 -15.75
CA GLU A 206 -1.59 -2.35 -17.13
C GLU A 206 -2.25 -1.29 -18.05
N HIS A 207 -3.53 -0.99 -17.82
CA HIS A 207 -4.28 0.00 -18.60
C HIS A 207 -4.34 1.38 -17.92
N MET A 208 -3.47 1.62 -16.93
CA MET A 208 -3.49 2.90 -16.25
C MET A 208 -3.23 4.07 -17.21
N MET A 209 -3.95 5.16 -16.98
CA MET A 209 -3.83 6.43 -17.69
C MET A 209 -3.91 6.35 -19.23
N GLN A 210 -4.54 5.31 -19.77
CA GLN A 210 -4.66 5.09 -21.22
C GLN A 210 -5.34 6.27 -21.96
N ASP A 211 -6.14 7.07 -21.25
CA ASP A 211 -6.85 8.24 -21.78
C ASP A 211 -6.09 9.58 -21.67
N ASP A 212 -4.78 9.58 -21.31
CA ASP A 212 -3.97 10.80 -21.25
C ASP A 212 -3.15 11.01 -22.56
N PRO A 213 -3.63 11.82 -23.52
CA PRO A 213 -2.96 12.03 -24.81
C PRO A 213 -1.66 12.84 -24.69
N SER A 214 -1.29 13.33 -23.50
CA SER A 214 -0.12 14.19 -23.29
C SER A 214 1.17 13.45 -22.91
N ARG A 215 1.13 12.11 -22.75
CA ARG A 215 2.31 11.32 -22.36
C ARG A 215 2.97 10.61 -23.54
N PHE A 216 4.17 11.07 -23.89
CA PHE A 216 5.13 10.36 -24.77
C PHE A 216 5.84 9.19 -24.04
N GLU A 217 5.78 9.17 -22.71
CA GLU A 217 6.36 8.14 -21.84
C GLU A 217 5.25 7.55 -20.96
N SER A 218 5.00 6.25 -21.11
CA SER A 218 4.05 5.53 -20.27
C SER A 218 4.70 5.36 -18.89
N PRO A 219 4.14 5.94 -17.82
CA PRO A 219 4.63 5.66 -16.49
C PRO A 219 4.41 4.18 -16.23
N SER A 220 5.19 3.59 -15.32
CA SER A 220 4.86 2.30 -14.72
C SER A 220 4.32 2.56 -13.33
N PHE A 221 3.18 1.97 -12.99
CA PHE A 221 2.64 2.00 -11.63
C PHE A 221 2.67 0.57 -11.12
N ASP A 222 2.92 0.41 -9.84
CA ASP A 222 3.21 -0.90 -9.28
C ASP A 222 2.76 -0.94 -7.82
N THR A 223 1.89 -1.89 -7.45
CA THR A 223 1.47 -2.01 -6.05
C THR A 223 2.57 -2.64 -5.22
N GLU A 224 2.88 -2.07 -4.06
CA GLU A 224 3.80 -2.67 -3.10
C GLU A 224 3.06 -3.48 -2.06
N HIS A 225 2.01 -2.89 -1.50
CA HIS A 225 1.20 -3.51 -0.45
C HIS A 225 -0.25 -3.12 -0.62
N VAL A 226 -1.12 -4.13 -0.54
CA VAL A 226 -2.56 -3.96 -0.64
C VAL A 226 -3.24 -4.72 0.48
N ALA A 227 -4.06 -4.02 1.26
CA ALA A 227 -4.89 -4.63 2.29
C ALA A 227 -6.34 -4.17 2.15
N ILE A 228 -7.29 -5.11 2.15
CA ILE A 228 -8.72 -4.85 1.95
C ILE A 228 -9.53 -5.29 3.18
N CYS A 229 -10.45 -4.45 3.61
CA CYS A 229 -11.47 -4.78 4.61
C CYS A 229 -12.82 -4.95 3.93
N ALA A 230 -13.36 -6.18 3.97
CA ALA A 230 -14.64 -6.52 3.36
C ALA A 230 -15.84 -5.80 4.02
N ASP A 231 -15.79 -5.58 5.34
CA ASP A 231 -16.92 -5.00 6.09
C ASP A 231 -17.28 -3.57 5.67
N VAL A 232 -16.26 -2.79 5.30
CA VAL A 232 -16.38 -1.34 5.05
C VAL A 232 -15.88 -0.97 3.65
N ASN A 233 -15.58 -1.96 2.80
CA ASN A 233 -15.04 -1.80 1.45
C ASN A 233 -13.79 -0.90 1.40
N LEU A 234 -12.94 -0.95 2.44
CA LEU A 234 -11.80 -0.04 2.58
C LEU A 234 -10.51 -0.71 2.14
N LEU A 235 -9.83 -0.08 1.18
CA LEU A 235 -8.52 -0.44 0.66
C LEU A 235 -7.43 0.43 1.29
N ILE A 236 -6.36 -0.22 1.77
CA ILE A 236 -5.09 0.42 2.09
C ILE A 236 -4.10 0.06 0.98
N LEU A 237 -3.47 1.08 0.40
CA LEU A 237 -2.57 0.97 -0.74
C LEU A 237 -1.23 1.61 -0.43
N ILE A 238 -0.15 0.93 -0.79
CA ILE A 238 1.18 1.49 -1.01
C ILE A 238 1.56 1.11 -2.44
N ALA A 239 1.95 2.07 -3.27
CA ALA A 239 2.34 1.86 -4.65
C ALA A 239 3.50 2.76 -5.05
N ARG A 240 4.21 2.39 -6.12
CA ARG A 240 5.24 3.22 -6.76
C ARG A 240 4.86 3.55 -8.18
N GLU A 241 5.19 4.75 -8.61
CA GLU A 241 5.07 5.23 -9.99
C GLU A 241 6.47 5.58 -10.49
N TRP A 242 6.85 5.04 -11.64
CA TRP A 242 8.10 5.33 -12.34
C TRP A 242 7.78 6.11 -13.61
N HIS A 243 8.63 7.08 -13.94
CA HIS A 243 8.68 7.71 -15.24
C HIS A 243 9.88 7.10 -15.98
N THR A 244 9.65 6.54 -17.17
CA THR A 244 10.64 5.80 -17.96
C THR A 244 10.74 6.36 -19.36
#